data_AF-A0A1S8CA13-F1
#
_entry.id   AF-A0A1S8CA13-F1
#
_cell.length_a   1.000
_cell.length_b   1.000
_cell.length_c   1.000
_cell.angle_alpha   90.00
_cell.angle_beta   90.00
_cell.angle_gamma   90.00
#
_symmetry.space_group_name_H-M   'P 1'
#
loop_
_entity.id
_entity.type
_entity.pdbx_description
1 polymer ?
#
loop_
_entity_poly.entity_id
_entity_poly.type
_entity_poly.pdbx_seq_one_letter_code
_entity_poly.pdbx_strand_id
1 'polypeptide(L)'
;MLLALFAGLIGFGLTNLVRNTGAALGAAFIYVLVVETAVRALQPAWQPWLLTNNVTALALPDGLTVYLDQGETVDAQGNVVWAATEYLITHVQSGVYLTVVTALVVGAGVVLFSRRDVP
;
A
#
# COMPACT_ATOMS: atom_id res chain seq x y z
N MET A 1 5.42 15.67 6.90
CA MET A 1 4.65 15.79 8.16
C MET A 1 3.47 14.82 8.21
N LEU A 2 2.60 14.78 7.21
CA LEU A 2 1.46 13.84 7.16
C LEU A 2 1.85 12.35 7.22
N LEU A 3 2.96 11.98 6.56
CA LEU A 3 3.46 10.59 6.57
C LEU A 3 3.77 10.09 7.99
N ALA A 4 4.40 10.92 8.82
CA ALA A 4 4.73 10.57 10.20
C ALA A 4 3.46 10.37 11.05
N LEU A 5 2.40 11.12 10.76
CA LEU A 5 1.10 10.98 11.43
C LEU A 5 0.43 9.64 11.06
N PHE A 6 0.41 9.26 9.78
CA PHE A 6 -0.10 7.96 9.36
C PHE A 6 0.75 6.80 9.90
N ALA A 7 2.07 6.91 9.84
CA ALA A 7 2.97 5.92 10.40
C ALA A 7 2.72 5.74 11.92
N GLY A 8 2.52 6.83 12.65
CA GLY A 8 2.16 6.81 14.07
C GLY A 8 0.81 6.16 14.34
N LEU A 9 -0.23 6.50 13.57
CA LEU A 9 -1.57 5.91 13.72
C LEU A 9 -1.58 4.41 13.41
N ILE A 10 -0.91 4.00 12.34
CA ILE A 10 -0.78 2.58 11.95
C ILE A 10 -0.02 1.82 13.03
N GLY A 11 1.13 2.35 13.48
CA GLY A 11 1.92 1.75 14.55
C GLY A 11 1.16 1.63 15.87
N PHE A 12 0.39 2.66 16.24
CA PHE A 12 -0.46 2.65 17.43
C PHE A 12 -1.61 1.64 17.32
N GLY A 13 -2.29 1.57 16.17
CA GLY A 13 -3.36 0.61 15.92
C GLY A 13 -2.88 -0.84 15.95
N LEU A 14 -1.76 -1.13 15.27
CA LEU A 14 -1.13 -2.45 15.26
C LEU A 14 -0.63 -2.85 16.66
N THR A 15 0.01 -1.93 17.39
CA THR A 15 0.51 -2.20 18.75
C THR A 15 -0.64 -2.52 19.71
N ASN A 16 -1.75 -1.78 19.61
CA ASN A 16 -2.95 -2.11 20.37
C ASN A 16 -3.45 -3.51 19.98
N LEU A 17 -3.59 -3.82 18.68
CA LEU A 17 -4.14 -5.09 18.20
C LEU A 17 -3.42 -6.35 18.74
N VAL A 18 -2.10 -6.26 18.92
CA VAL A 18 -1.28 -7.43 19.24
C VAL A 18 -0.90 -7.50 20.73
N ARG A 19 -1.17 -6.44 21.51
CA ARG A 19 -0.62 -6.24 22.89
C ARG A 19 0.91 -6.38 22.99
N ASN A 20 1.59 -6.48 21.84
CA ASN A 20 3.00 -6.72 21.71
C ASN A 20 3.48 -6.04 20.42
N THR A 21 4.21 -4.93 20.58
CA THR A 21 4.81 -4.14 19.49
C THR A 21 5.63 -5.01 18.53
N GLY A 22 6.24 -6.09 19.03
CA GLY A 22 7.06 -7.00 18.23
C GLY A 22 6.27 -7.74 17.15
N ALA A 23 5.09 -8.29 17.48
CA ALA A 23 4.31 -9.03 16.50
C ALA A 23 3.50 -8.11 15.56
N ALA A 24 3.21 -6.88 15.98
CA ALA A 24 2.74 -5.79 15.11
C ALA A 24 3.76 -5.43 14.02
N LEU A 25 5.02 -5.17 14.42
CA LEU A 25 6.11 -4.90 13.49
C LEU A 25 6.41 -6.11 12.61
N GLY A 26 6.37 -7.32 13.17
CA GLY A 26 6.56 -8.56 12.41
C GLY A 26 5.50 -8.75 11.31
N ALA A 27 4.22 -8.49 11.61
CA ALA A 27 3.15 -8.57 10.62
C ALA A 27 3.32 -7.52 9.51
N ALA A 28 3.64 -6.27 9.88
CA ALA A 28 3.91 -5.22 8.89
C ALA A 28 5.11 -5.57 8.00
N PHE A 29 6.16 -6.13 8.59
CA PHE A 29 7.36 -6.57 7.87
C PHE A 29 7.05 -7.71 6.88
N ILE A 30 6.27 -8.71 7.29
CA ILE A 30 5.84 -9.81 6.40
C ILE A 30 4.99 -9.27 5.25
N TYR A 31 4.08 -8.32 5.51
CA TYR A 31 3.28 -7.70 4.46
C TYR A 31 4.17 -7.02 3.41
N VAL A 32 5.11 -6.17 3.83
CA VAL A 32 5.97 -5.43 2.90
C VAL A 32 6.90 -6.37 2.14
N LEU A 33 7.54 -7.33 2.79
CA LEU A 33 8.51 -8.19 2.10
C LEU A 33 7.89 -9.30 1.28
N VAL A 34 6.80 -9.91 1.76
CA VAL A 34 6.22 -11.08 1.09
C VAL A 34 5.07 -10.65 0.21
N VAL A 35 4.08 -9.97 0.78
CA VAL A 35 2.84 -9.65 0.05
C VAL A 35 3.12 -8.63 -1.05
N GLU A 36 3.82 -7.53 -0.76
CA GLU A 36 4.08 -6.55 -1.81
C GLU A 36 5.00 -7.11 -2.89
N THR A 37 6.06 -7.84 -2.54
CA THR A 37 6.96 -8.45 -3.54
C THR A 37 6.23 -9.47 -4.40
N ALA A 38 5.39 -10.32 -3.79
CA ALA A 38 4.58 -11.28 -4.53
C ALA A 38 3.59 -10.59 -5.47
N VAL A 39 2.88 -9.55 -5.01
CA VAL A 39 1.95 -8.77 -5.86
C VAL A 39 2.71 -8.09 -6.99
N ARG A 40 3.90 -7.52 -6.72
CA ARG A 40 4.74 -6.88 -7.74
C ARG A 40 5.20 -7.87 -8.81
N ALA A 41 5.50 -9.11 -8.42
CA ALA A 41 5.95 -10.17 -9.33
C ALA A 41 4.80 -10.82 -10.12
N LEU A 42 3.65 -11.05 -9.48
CA LEU A 42 2.50 -11.73 -10.09
C LEU A 42 1.62 -10.80 -10.91
N GLN A 43 1.47 -9.55 -10.49
CA GLN A 43 0.60 -8.55 -11.12
C GLN A 43 1.29 -7.17 -11.13
N PRO A 44 2.22 -6.93 -12.08
CA PRO A 44 2.90 -5.64 -12.22
C PRO A 44 1.94 -4.46 -12.41
N ALA A 45 0.77 -4.70 -13.02
CA ALA A 45 -0.28 -3.68 -13.20
C ALA A 45 -0.85 -3.16 -11.87
N TRP A 46 -0.68 -3.88 -10.75
CA TRP A 46 -1.18 -3.47 -9.43
C TRP A 46 -0.21 -2.62 -8.63
N GLN A 47 0.94 -2.28 -9.21
CA GLN A 47 1.91 -1.36 -8.62
C GLN A 47 1.30 -0.05 -8.03
N PRO A 48 0.29 0.59 -8.63
CA PRO A 48 -0.27 1.84 -8.08
C PRO A 48 -0.98 1.64 -6.74
N TRP A 49 -1.41 0.42 -6.43
CA TRP A 49 -2.14 0.09 -5.20
C TRP A 49 -1.21 -0.43 -4.09
N LEU A 50 0.09 -0.57 -4.37
CA LEU A 50 1.05 -1.00 -3.37
C LEU A 50 1.22 0.07 -2.30
N LEU A 51 1.25 -0.37 -1.05
CA LEU A 51 1.33 0.54 0.10
C LEU A 51 2.63 1.35 0.07
N THR A 52 3.76 0.72 -0.27
CA THR A 52 5.04 1.41 -0.48
C THR A 52 4.95 2.53 -1.53
N ASN A 53 4.28 2.28 -2.66
CA ASN A 53 4.19 3.28 -3.74
C ASN A 53 3.31 4.47 -3.31
N ASN A 54 2.23 4.22 -2.57
CA ASN A 54 1.38 5.28 -2.01
C ASN A 54 2.07 6.07 -0.89
N VAL A 55 2.89 5.41 -0.06
CA VAL A 55 3.73 6.09 0.93
C VAL A 55 4.70 7.05 0.26
N THR A 56 5.38 6.60 -0.80
CA THR A 56 6.31 7.43 -1.56
C THR A 56 5.61 8.57 -2.29
N ALA A 57 4.47 8.30 -2.93
CA ALA A 57 3.66 9.31 -3.61
C ALA A 57 3.13 10.40 -2.67
N LEU A 58 2.79 10.05 -1.42
CA LEU A 58 2.42 11.05 -0.41
C LEU A 58 3.62 11.87 0.08
N ALA A 59 4.82 11.29 0.08
CA ALA A 59 6.04 11.96 0.52
C ALA A 59 6.59 12.95 -0.52
N LEU A 60 6.33 12.69 -1.80
CA LEU A 60 6.78 13.52 -2.91
C LEU A 60 5.78 14.66 -3.20
N PRO A 61 6.26 15.88 -3.51
CA PRO A 61 5.39 17.03 -3.81
C PRO A 61 4.49 16.80 -5.03
N ASP A 62 5.04 16.17 -6.07
CA ASP A 62 4.35 15.96 -7.34
C ASP A 62 3.65 14.60 -7.44
N GLY A 63 3.71 13.79 -6.37
CA GLY A 63 3.28 12.39 -6.41
C GLY A 63 4.36 11.43 -6.92
N LEU A 64 3.97 10.22 -7.31
CA LEU A 64 4.86 9.20 -7.85
C LEU A 64 4.36 8.73 -9.22
N THR A 65 5.16 8.91 -10.26
CA THR A 65 4.90 8.27 -11.55
C THR A 65 5.44 6.84 -11.53
N VAL A 66 4.58 5.88 -11.84
CA VAL A 66 4.96 4.47 -12.00
C VAL A 66 4.72 4.03 -13.44
N TYR A 67 5.62 3.19 -13.95
CA TYR A 67 5.52 2.63 -15.29
C TYR A 67 4.84 1.26 -15.19
N LEU A 68 3.62 1.17 -15.72
CA LEU A 68 2.86 -0.07 -15.78
C LEU A 68 3.20 -0.79 -17.08
N ASP A 69 3.91 -1.90 -16.96
CA ASP A 69 4.14 -2.80 -18.08
C ASP A 69 2.80 -3.43 -18.52
N GLN A 70 2.37 -3.13 -19.74
CA GLN A 70 1.18 -3.73 -20.36
C GLN A 70 1.53 -4.96 -21.21
N GLY A 71 2.81 -5.37 -21.23
CA GLY A 71 3.32 -6.46 -22.04
C GLY A 71 3.47 -6.07 -23.51
N GLU A 72 3.45 -7.09 -24.35
CA GLU A 72 3.58 -6.95 -25.80
C GLU A 72 2.30 -6.39 -26.42
N THR A 73 2.43 -5.27 -27.12
CA THR A 73 1.34 -4.64 -27.88
C THR A 73 1.73 -4.53 -29.34
N VAL A 74 0.76 -4.50 -30.25
CA VAL A 74 1.03 -4.32 -31.68
C VAL A 74 0.84 -2.85 -32.02
N ASP A 75 1.89 -2.20 -32.52
CA ASP A 75 1.81 -0.81 -32.95
C ASP A 75 0.97 -0.65 -34.24
N ALA A 76 0.70 0.60 -34.65
CA ALA A 76 -0.06 0.90 -35.87
C ALA A 76 0.66 0.43 -37.16
N GLN A 77 1.92 0.02 -37.06
CA GLN A 77 2.77 -0.48 -38.13
C GLN A 77 2.87 -2.02 -38.13
N GLY A 78 2.21 -2.70 -37.18
CA GLY A 78 2.19 -4.16 -37.08
C GLY A 78 3.38 -4.78 -36.34
N ASN A 79 4.25 -3.98 -35.70
CA ASN A 79 5.37 -4.49 -34.91
C ASN A 79 4.93 -4.80 -33.48
N VAL A 80 5.48 -5.88 -32.91
CA VAL A 80 5.32 -6.19 -31.49
C VAL A 80 6.27 -5.29 -30.69
N VAL A 81 5.70 -4.41 -29.88
CA VAL A 81 6.42 -3.44 -29.07
C VAL A 81 6.00 -3.57 -27.60
N TRP A 82 6.96 -3.49 -26.70
CA TRP A 82 6.72 -3.43 -25.26
C TRP A 82 6.09 -2.09 -24.91
N ALA A 83 4.84 -2.08 -24.46
CA ALA A 83 4.17 -0.86 -24.05
C ALA A 83 4.20 -0.72 -22.54
N ALA A 84 4.77 0.39 -22.07
CA ALA A 84 4.63 0.82 -20.68
C ALA A 84 3.71 2.03 -20.62
N THR A 85 2.68 1.98 -19.79
CA THR A 85 1.80 3.13 -19.52
C THR A 85 2.29 3.87 -18.28
N GLU A 86 2.50 5.18 -18.42
CA GLU A 86 2.77 6.05 -17.27
C GLU A 86 1.49 6.25 -16.44
N TYR A 87 1.57 5.92 -15.16
CA TYR A 87 0.50 6.17 -14.20
C TYR A 87 0.99 7.10 -13.09
N LEU A 88 0.39 8.27 -12.99
CA LEU A 88 0.69 9.23 -11.93
C LEU A 88 -0.15 8.94 -10.69
N ILE A 89 0.51 8.54 -9.61
CA ILE A 89 -0.08 8.44 -8.28
C ILE A 89 0.00 9.81 -7.62
N THR A 90 -1.13 10.50 -7.52
CA THR A 90 -1.16 11.85 -6.94
C THR A 90 -1.01 11.82 -5.41
N HIS A 91 -0.44 12.88 -4.85
CA HIS A 91 -0.30 13.04 -3.40
C HIS A 91 -1.66 12.99 -2.66
N VAL A 92 -2.74 13.53 -3.26
CA VAL A 92 -4.10 13.48 -2.70
C VAL A 92 -4.65 12.06 -2.70
N GLN A 93 -4.53 11.34 -3.82
CA GLN A 93 -4.97 9.95 -3.93
C GLN A 93 -4.29 9.08 -2.87
N SER A 94 -2.98 9.24 -2.69
CA SER A 94 -2.25 8.51 -1.66
C SER A 94 -2.65 8.89 -0.25
N GLY A 95 -2.96 10.16 0.02
CA GLY A 95 -3.52 10.59 1.30
C GLY A 95 -4.85 9.90 1.63
N VAL A 96 -5.76 9.82 0.65
CA VAL A 96 -7.04 9.10 0.81
C VAL A 96 -6.80 7.60 1.02
N TYR A 97 -5.95 6.99 0.20
CA TYR A 97 -5.61 5.58 0.29
C TYR A 97 -5.06 5.21 1.67
N LEU A 98 -4.07 5.94 2.17
CA LEU A 98 -3.48 5.69 3.49
C LEU A 98 -4.46 5.95 4.63
N THR A 99 -5.40 6.90 4.47
CA THR A 99 -6.48 7.11 5.44
C THR A 99 -7.39 5.90 5.53
N VAL A 100 -7.81 5.34 4.38
CA VAL A 100 -8.65 4.14 4.34
C VAL A 100 -7.92 2.95 4.96
N VAL A 101 -6.66 2.72 4.57
CA VAL A 101 -5.86 1.63 5.15
C VAL A 101 -5.72 1.78 6.66
N THR A 102 -5.42 2.99 7.14
CA THR A 102 -5.31 3.27 8.58
C THR A 102 -6.63 2.98 9.31
N ALA A 103 -7.76 3.44 8.75
CA ALA A 103 -9.08 3.19 9.32
C ALA A 103 -9.41 1.69 9.36
N LEU A 104 -9.04 0.92 8.33
CA LEU A 104 -9.22 -0.53 8.31
C LEU A 104 -8.37 -1.24 9.36
N VAL A 105 -7.10 -0.85 9.52
CA VAL A 105 -6.20 -1.43 10.53
C VAL A 105 -6.70 -1.14 11.94
N VAL A 106 -7.07 0.12 12.21
CA VAL A 106 -7.62 0.53 13.51
C VAL A 106 -8.97 -0.15 13.77
N GLY A 107 -9.86 -0.16 12.78
CA GLY A 107 -11.17 -0.80 12.88
C GLY A 107 -11.07 -2.31 13.11
N ALA A 108 -10.19 -3.01 12.38
CA ALA A 108 -9.91 -4.42 12.62
C ALA A 108 -9.37 -4.65 14.03
N GLY A 109 -8.49 -3.76 14.51
CA GLY A 109 -8.06 -3.68 15.91
C GLY A 109 -9.25 -3.68 16.87
N VAL A 110 -10.13 -2.69 16.74
CA VAL A 110 -11.30 -2.51 17.60
C VAL A 110 -12.24 -3.72 17.56
N VAL A 111 -12.53 -4.27 16.37
CA VAL A 111 -13.44 -5.41 16.20
C VAL A 111 -12.87 -6.70 16.82
N LEU A 112 -11.57 -6.95 16.66
CA LEU A 112 -10.92 -8.10 17.28
C LEU A 112 -10.93 -8.00 18.80
N PHE A 113 -10.78 -6.79 19.36
CA PHE A 113 -10.96 -6.55 20.80
C PHE A 113 -12.39 -6.79 21.24
N SER A 114 -13.36 -6.16 20.58
CA SER A 114 -14.78 -6.28 20.97
C SER A 114 -15.30 -7.72 20.88
N ARG A 115 -14.77 -8.53 19.97
CA ARG A 115 -15.10 -9.97 19.87
C ARG A 115 -14.40 -10.84 20.90
N ARG A 116 -13.24 -10.42 21.41
CA ARG A 116 -12.49 -11.15 22.46
C ARG A 116 -13.02 -10.87 23.87
N ASP A 117 -13.73 -9.77 24.05
CA ASP A 117 -14.31 -9.35 25.33
C ASP A 117 -15.74 -9.88 25.57
N VAL A 118 -16.29 -10.72 24.69
CA VAL A 118 -17.56 -11.43 24.92
C VAL A 118 -17.24 -12.78 25.59
N PRO A 119 -17.63 -13.01 26.86
CA PRO A 119 -17.39 -14.26 27.58
C PRO A 119 -18.22 -15.44 27.05
#